data_AF-A0A1Q7R6E9-F1
#
_entry.id   AF-A0A1Q7R6E9-F1
#
_cell.length_a   1.000
_cell.length_b   1.000
_cell.length_c   1.000
_cell.angle_alpha   90.00
_cell.angle_beta   90.00
_cell.angle_gamma   90.00
#
_symmetry.space_group_name_H-M   'P 1'
#
loop_
_entity.id
_entity.type
_entity.pdbx_description
1 polymer ?
#
loop_
_entity_poly.entity_id
_entity_poly.type
_entity_poly.pdbx_seq_one_letter_code
_entity_poly.pdbx_strand_id
1 'polypeptide(L)'
;MSAPLLQPDDALRDAASLAFALIRFAEGAAHPLRGTPSGTPRVGDEVYVFGPSSRRVPREDVPKFLAGLPAPAMLYPTTIRGIIALQLLSELSGDRAAGARKEFANQRGGLDEMADQLGLTADSRILLTFGDEAHIVSLAVLQLYIERFLVHVGWSIGSLQGDPRASARLNLYRSDGVGHEHRKGSSF
;
A
#
# COMPACT_ATOMS: atom_id res chain seq x y z
N MET A 1 -7.49 -23.12 20.20
CA MET A 1 -7.44 -21.67 20.46
C MET A 1 -7.94 -20.98 19.20
N SER A 2 -9.15 -20.46 19.21
CA SER A 2 -9.74 -19.80 18.05
C SER A 2 -9.08 -18.43 17.87
N ALA A 3 -8.54 -18.16 16.67
CA ALA A 3 -8.09 -16.83 16.31
C ALA A 3 -9.29 -15.86 16.45
N PRO A 4 -9.12 -14.67 17.05
CA PRO A 4 -10.18 -13.69 17.08
C PRO A 4 -10.51 -13.30 15.63
N LEU A 5 -11.79 -13.41 15.27
CA LEU A 5 -12.32 -12.89 14.01
C LEU A 5 -11.96 -11.41 13.93
N LEU A 6 -11.16 -11.02 12.93
CA LEU A 6 -10.85 -9.63 12.64
C LEU A 6 -12.17 -8.85 12.51
N GLN A 7 -12.36 -7.84 13.36
CA GLN A 7 -13.50 -6.95 13.20
C GLN A 7 -13.33 -6.21 11.86
N PRO A 8 -14.41 -6.01 11.07
CA PRO A 8 -14.32 -5.36 9.76
C PRO A 8 -13.62 -3.99 9.80
N ASP A 9 -13.82 -3.23 10.89
CA ASP A 9 -13.21 -1.91 11.10
C ASP A 9 -11.70 -1.99 11.34
N ASP A 10 -11.22 -3.05 11.98
CA ASP A 10 -9.79 -3.27 12.22
C ASP A 10 -9.09 -3.71 10.92
N ALA A 11 -9.73 -4.59 10.15
CA ALA A 11 -9.21 -5.01 8.85
C ALA A 11 -9.08 -3.84 7.86
N LEU A 12 -10.06 -2.93 7.84
CA LEU A 12 -10.01 -1.74 6.98
C LEU A 12 -8.89 -0.78 7.40
N ARG A 13 -8.65 -0.61 8.70
CA ARG A 13 -7.54 0.20 9.22
C ARG A 13 -6.19 -0.43 8.88
N ASP A 14 -6.07 -1.74 8.96
CA ASP A 14 -4.85 -2.45 8.57
C ASP A 14 -4.59 -2.33 7.07
N ALA A 15 -5.64 -2.47 6.24
CA ALA A 15 -5.56 -2.27 4.80
C ALA A 15 -5.16 -0.82 4.44
N ALA A 16 -5.69 0.17 5.15
CA ALA A 16 -5.34 1.58 4.99
C ALA A 16 -3.89 1.86 5.45
N SER A 17 -3.44 1.20 6.51
CA SER A 17 -2.06 1.27 7.00
C SER A 17 -1.09 0.65 5.99
N LEU A 18 -1.48 -0.47 5.36
CA LEU A 18 -0.73 -1.09 4.27
C LEU A 18 -0.64 -0.15 3.06
N ALA A 19 -1.76 0.46 2.64
CA ALA A 19 -1.74 1.46 1.57
C ALA A 19 -0.76 2.60 1.89
N PHE A 20 -0.74 3.06 3.14
CA PHE A 20 0.20 4.11 3.55
C PHE A 20 1.66 3.63 3.57
N ALA A 21 1.92 2.38 3.94
CA ALA A 21 3.26 1.79 3.82
C ALA A 21 3.72 1.75 2.34
N LEU A 22 2.85 1.37 1.41
CA LEU A 22 3.16 1.38 -0.03
C LEU A 22 3.40 2.78 -0.57
N ILE A 23 2.67 3.79 -0.10
CA ILE A 23 2.95 5.21 -0.42
C ILE A 23 4.38 5.56 0.02
N ARG A 24 4.76 5.25 1.26
CA ARG A 24 6.09 5.57 1.81
C ARG A 24 7.22 4.82 1.10
N PHE A 25 6.97 3.60 0.66
CA PHE A 25 7.91 2.89 -0.21
C PHE A 25 8.16 3.64 -1.52
N ALA A 26 7.11 4.16 -2.17
CA ALA A 26 7.23 4.93 -3.41
C ALA A 26 8.01 6.24 -3.22
N GLU A 27 7.89 6.88 -2.05
CA GLU A 27 8.59 8.13 -1.72
C GLU A 27 10.11 8.02 -1.71
N GLY A 28 10.65 6.80 -1.60
CA GLY A 28 12.09 6.57 -1.73
C GLY A 28 12.66 6.99 -3.10
N ALA A 29 11.81 7.14 -4.12
CA ALA A 29 12.17 7.67 -5.44
C ALA A 29 11.73 9.13 -5.67
N ALA A 30 11.03 9.76 -4.72
CA ALA A 30 10.45 11.08 -4.87
C ALA A 30 11.39 12.20 -4.39
N HIS A 31 11.31 13.37 -5.03
CA HIS A 31 12.06 14.55 -4.64
C HIS A 31 11.43 15.23 -3.41
N PRO A 32 12.25 15.71 -2.46
CA PRO A 32 11.73 16.55 -1.39
C PRO A 32 11.17 17.86 -1.96
N LEU A 33 10.07 18.35 -1.38
CA LEU A 33 9.55 19.67 -1.72
C LEU A 33 10.53 20.75 -1.24
N ARG A 34 11.00 21.60 -2.16
CA ARG A 34 11.93 22.70 -1.80
C ARG A 34 11.15 23.88 -1.21
N GLY A 35 11.67 24.45 -0.12
CA GLY A 35 11.25 25.77 0.36
C GLY A 35 9.98 25.80 1.22
N THR A 36 9.82 24.87 2.16
CA THR A 36 8.76 24.96 3.18
C THR A 36 8.95 26.23 4.03
N PRO A 37 8.00 27.18 4.05
CA PRO A 37 8.09 28.36 4.89
C PRO A 37 8.22 27.99 6.37
N SER A 38 9.02 28.77 7.12
CA SER A 38 9.14 28.58 8.56
C SER A 38 7.76 28.62 9.24
N GLY A 39 7.51 27.68 10.15
CA GLY A 39 6.23 27.54 10.84
C GLY A 39 5.14 26.79 10.08
N THR A 40 5.43 26.25 8.89
CA THR A 40 4.51 25.36 8.16
C THR A 40 4.95 23.90 8.24
N PRO A 41 4.03 22.93 8.40
CA PRO A 41 4.38 21.51 8.42
C PRO A 41 5.06 21.09 7.11
N ARG A 42 6.16 20.33 7.23
CA ARG A 42 6.92 19.83 6.09
C ARG A 42 6.15 18.73 5.37
N VAL A 43 5.91 18.94 4.08
CA VAL A 43 5.23 17.96 3.22
C VAL A 43 6.13 16.74 3.03
N GLY A 44 5.58 15.55 3.25
CA GLY A 44 6.29 14.27 3.21
C GLY A 44 6.83 13.79 4.55
N ASP A 45 7.20 14.72 5.42
CA ASP A 45 7.77 14.39 6.74
C ASP A 45 6.73 14.50 7.86
N GLU A 46 5.93 15.57 7.86
CA GLU A 46 4.94 15.88 8.91
C GLU A 46 3.51 15.85 8.38
N VAL A 47 3.32 16.16 7.09
CA VAL A 47 2.01 16.24 6.46
C VAL A 47 2.03 15.66 5.06
N TYR A 48 0.93 15.03 4.66
CA TYR A 48 0.69 14.53 3.32
C TYR A 48 -0.40 15.39 2.65
N VAL A 49 -0.25 15.62 1.35
CA VAL A 49 -1.19 16.40 0.52
C VAL A 49 -1.85 15.46 -0.48
N PHE A 50 -3.18 15.40 -0.42
CA PHE A 50 -4.00 14.61 -1.33
C PHE A 50 -4.66 15.52 -2.36
N GLY A 51 -4.24 15.39 -3.62
CA GLY A 51 -4.87 16.05 -4.78
C GLY A 51 -6.11 15.27 -5.24
N PRO A 52 -7.09 15.93 -5.89
CA PRO A 52 -7.06 17.32 -6.35
C PRO A 52 -7.49 18.35 -5.28
N SER A 53 -8.12 17.94 -4.19
CA SER A 53 -8.65 18.84 -3.15
C SER A 53 -7.57 19.60 -2.38
N SER A 54 -6.29 19.24 -2.57
CA SER A 54 -5.15 19.76 -1.80
C SER A 54 -5.31 19.55 -0.29
N ARG A 55 -6.05 18.50 0.09
CA ARG A 55 -6.30 18.15 1.49
C ARG A 55 -4.98 17.81 2.17
N ARG A 56 -4.67 18.54 3.24
CA ARG A 56 -3.52 18.27 4.11
C ARG A 56 -3.93 17.33 5.23
N VAL A 57 -3.15 16.28 5.44
CA VAL A 57 -3.39 15.24 6.44
C VAL A 57 -2.09 15.01 7.21
N PRO A 58 -2.06 15.16 8.55
CA PRO A 58 -0.89 14.81 9.36
C PRO A 58 -0.43 13.38 9.06
N ARG A 59 0.88 13.16 9.06
CA ARG A 59 1.49 11.87 8.70
C ARG A 59 0.89 10.71 9.48
N GLU A 60 0.72 10.88 10.79
CA GLU A 60 0.15 9.91 11.72
C GLU A 60 -1.34 9.63 11.47
N ASP A 61 -2.06 10.57 10.86
CA ASP A 61 -3.49 10.46 10.58
C ASP A 61 -3.79 9.88 9.20
N VAL A 62 -2.78 9.67 8.35
CA VAL A 62 -2.99 9.19 6.97
C VAL A 62 -3.77 7.86 6.93
N PRO A 63 -3.45 6.81 7.71
CA PRO A 63 -4.23 5.58 7.70
C PRO A 63 -5.70 5.80 8.08
N LYS A 64 -5.97 6.65 9.09
CA LYS A 64 -7.32 6.99 9.50
C LYS A 64 -8.07 7.75 8.41
N PHE A 65 -7.41 8.69 7.74
CA PHE A 65 -7.97 9.40 6.60
C PHE A 65 -8.34 8.46 5.45
N LEU A 66 -7.44 7.54 5.08
CA LEU A 66 -7.68 6.55 4.02
C LEU A 66 -8.83 5.59 4.39
N ALA A 67 -8.87 5.09 5.62
CA ALA A 67 -9.97 4.25 6.10
C ALA A 67 -11.33 4.98 6.08
N GLY A 68 -11.33 6.31 6.20
CA GLY A 68 -12.54 7.14 6.15
C GLY A 68 -13.04 7.50 4.75
N LEU A 69 -12.39 7.04 3.67
CA LEU A 69 -12.82 7.36 2.31
C LEU A 69 -14.17 6.68 1.98
N PRO A 70 -15.09 7.40 1.29
CA PRO A 70 -16.45 6.90 1.06
C PRO A 70 -16.51 5.82 -0.03
N ALA A 71 -15.47 5.67 -0.84
CA ALA A 71 -15.39 4.74 -1.96
C ALA A 71 -13.96 4.19 -2.11
N PRO A 72 -13.77 3.08 -2.85
CA PRO A 72 -12.43 2.63 -3.19
C PRO A 72 -11.63 3.72 -3.91
N ALA A 73 -10.33 3.75 -3.68
CA ALA A 73 -9.46 4.82 -4.15
C ALA A 73 -8.24 4.28 -4.90
N MET A 74 -7.91 4.92 -6.02
CA MET A 74 -6.58 4.81 -6.63
C MET A 74 -5.71 5.95 -6.11
N LEU A 75 -4.50 5.59 -5.67
CA LEU A 75 -3.53 6.46 -5.03
C LEU A 75 -2.26 6.47 -5.88
N TYR A 76 -1.87 7.64 -6.35
CA TYR A 76 -0.70 7.82 -7.19
C TYR A 76 0.30 8.71 -6.45
N PRO A 77 1.28 8.13 -5.74
CA PRO A 77 2.43 8.87 -5.27
C PRO A 77 3.06 9.64 -6.44
N THR A 78 3.33 10.93 -6.24
CA THR A 78 3.90 11.77 -7.29
C THR A 78 5.42 11.80 -7.22
N THR A 79 6.07 12.51 -8.14
CA THR A 79 7.52 12.77 -8.09
C THR A 79 7.92 13.70 -6.95
N ILE A 80 6.95 14.29 -6.23
CA ILE A 80 7.18 15.12 -5.05
C ILE A 80 6.74 14.33 -3.81
N ARG A 81 7.66 14.15 -2.87
CA ARG A 81 7.42 13.45 -1.61
C ARG A 81 6.24 14.09 -0.87
N GLY A 82 5.37 13.26 -0.28
CA GLY A 82 4.21 13.69 0.47
C GLY A 82 3.06 14.23 -0.37
N ILE A 83 3.15 14.26 -1.71
CA ILE A 83 2.03 14.63 -2.59
C ILE A 83 1.53 13.39 -3.32
N ILE A 84 0.23 13.12 -3.18
CA ILE A 84 -0.45 11.95 -3.72
C ILE A 84 -1.68 12.43 -4.49
N ALA A 85 -1.81 12.00 -5.74
CA ALA A 85 -3.08 12.14 -6.43
C ALA A 85 -4.01 11.02 -5.98
N LEU A 86 -5.22 11.38 -5.54
CA LEU A 86 -6.25 10.47 -5.09
C LEU A 86 -7.43 10.53 -6.05
N GLN A 87 -7.88 9.37 -6.52
CA GLN A 87 -9.06 9.24 -7.37
C GLN A 87 -10.04 8.28 -6.70
N LEU A 88 -11.23 8.76 -6.34
CA LEU A 88 -12.29 7.88 -5.85
C LEU A 88 -13.00 7.24 -7.04
N LEU A 89 -13.22 5.93 -6.98
CA LEU A 89 -13.91 5.21 -8.06
C LEU A 89 -15.33 5.72 -8.31
N SER A 90 -15.99 6.24 -7.27
CA SER A 90 -17.32 6.87 -7.38
C SER A 90 -17.33 8.19 -8.15
N GLU A 91 -16.18 8.83 -8.33
CA GLU A 91 -16.04 10.10 -9.05
C GLU A 91 -15.67 9.89 -10.53
N LEU A 92 -15.39 8.65 -10.93
CA LEU A 92 -15.06 8.29 -12.31
C LEU A 92 -16.32 7.95 -13.11
N SER A 93 -16.28 8.22 -14.41
CA SER A 93 -17.35 7.89 -15.36
C SER A 93 -16.81 7.31 -16.67
N GLY A 94 -17.68 6.67 -17.45
CA GLY A 94 -17.36 6.09 -18.75
C GLY A 94 -16.18 5.12 -18.72
N ASP A 95 -15.30 5.25 -19.71
CA ASP A 95 -14.12 4.39 -19.87
C ASP A 95 -13.15 4.47 -18.69
N ARG A 96 -13.07 5.62 -17.99
CA ARG A 96 -12.21 5.77 -16.81
C ARG A 96 -12.70 4.90 -15.66
N ALA A 97 -14.02 4.88 -15.42
CA ALA A 97 -14.61 4.02 -14.41
C ALA A 97 -14.44 2.53 -14.76
N ALA A 98 -14.64 2.18 -16.04
CA ALA A 98 -14.45 0.81 -16.51
C ALA A 98 -12.98 0.36 -16.37
N GLY A 99 -12.04 1.21 -16.76
CA GLY A 99 -10.60 0.97 -16.62
C GLY A 99 -10.18 0.79 -15.17
N ALA A 100 -10.62 1.67 -14.28
CA ALA A 100 -10.33 1.55 -12.84
C ALA A 100 -10.89 0.24 -12.26
N ARG A 101 -12.15 -0.11 -12.54
CA ARG A 101 -12.74 -1.39 -12.07
C ARG A 101 -11.99 -2.60 -12.60
N LYS A 102 -11.57 -2.56 -13.87
CA LYS A 102 -10.75 -3.62 -14.47
C LYS A 102 -9.41 -3.74 -13.78
N GLU A 103 -8.77 -2.62 -13.43
CA GLU A 103 -7.50 -2.63 -12.69
C GLU A 103 -7.66 -3.29 -11.31
N PHE A 104 -8.68 -2.92 -10.53
CA PHE A 104 -9.01 -3.60 -9.26
C PHE A 104 -9.23 -5.11 -9.46
N ALA A 105 -10.00 -5.49 -10.49
CA ALA A 105 -10.26 -6.90 -10.79
C ALA A 105 -8.98 -7.66 -11.17
N ASN A 106 -8.11 -7.06 -11.97
CA ASN A 106 -6.82 -7.66 -12.37
C ASN A 106 -5.91 -7.86 -11.15
N GLN A 107 -5.80 -6.84 -10.29
CA GLN A 107 -4.99 -6.92 -9.07
C GLN A 107 -5.53 -8.00 -8.13
N ARG A 108 -6.85 -8.11 -7.98
CA ARG A 108 -7.50 -9.14 -7.16
C ARG A 108 -7.23 -10.54 -7.73
N GLY A 109 -7.44 -10.72 -9.03
CA GLY A 109 -7.21 -12.00 -9.71
C GLY A 109 -5.75 -12.44 -9.67
N GLY A 110 -4.81 -11.51 -9.87
CA GLY A 110 -3.38 -11.78 -9.74
C GLY A 110 -2.98 -12.15 -8.31
N LEU A 111 -3.57 -11.51 -7.30
CA LEU A 111 -3.34 -11.91 -5.90
C LEU A 111 -3.81 -13.33 -5.64
N ASP A 112 -5.04 -13.66 -6.05
CA ASP A 112 -5.64 -14.98 -5.80
C ASP A 112 -4.84 -16.09 -6.50
N GLU A 113 -4.42 -15.86 -7.75
CA GLU A 113 -3.57 -16.81 -8.47
C GLU A 113 -2.24 -17.06 -7.73
N MET A 114 -1.55 -15.99 -7.30
CA MET A 114 -0.29 -16.13 -6.57
C MET A 114 -0.50 -16.78 -5.18
N ALA A 115 -1.62 -16.51 -4.51
CA ALA A 115 -1.95 -17.08 -3.21
C ALA A 115 -2.20 -18.57 -3.31
N ASP A 116 -2.95 -19.00 -4.33
CA ASP A 116 -3.22 -20.41 -4.63
C ASP A 116 -1.92 -21.17 -4.94
N GLN A 117 -1.05 -20.59 -5.78
CA GLN A 117 0.26 -21.19 -6.10
C GLN A 117 1.16 -21.38 -4.87
N LEU A 118 1.01 -20.53 -3.86
CA LEU A 118 1.77 -20.58 -2.61
C LEU A 118 1.03 -21.36 -1.50
N GLY A 119 -0.19 -21.86 -1.75
CA GLY A 119 -1.01 -22.56 -0.76
C GLY A 119 -1.41 -21.68 0.43
N LEU A 120 -1.58 -20.37 0.21
CA LEU A 120 -1.92 -19.41 1.25
C LEU A 120 -3.42 -19.40 1.52
N THR A 121 -3.76 -19.24 2.79
CA THR A 121 -5.13 -19.06 3.28
C THR A 121 -5.36 -17.60 3.69
N ALA A 122 -6.62 -17.22 3.89
CA ALA A 122 -7.00 -15.87 4.35
C ALA A 122 -6.22 -15.40 5.61
N ASP A 123 -5.90 -16.31 6.53
CA ASP A 123 -5.16 -16.03 7.76
C ASP A 123 -3.63 -16.08 7.60
N SER A 124 -3.13 -16.46 6.41
CA SER A 124 -1.70 -16.53 6.16
C SER A 124 -1.06 -15.15 6.32
N ARG A 125 -0.02 -15.09 7.14
CA ARG A 125 0.71 -13.85 7.42
C ARG A 125 1.64 -13.53 6.26
N ILE A 126 1.57 -12.30 5.78
CA ILE A 126 2.35 -11.75 4.69
C ILE A 126 3.28 -10.69 5.27
N LEU A 127 4.59 -10.89 5.11
CA LEU A 127 5.61 -9.95 5.55
C LEU A 127 5.90 -8.94 4.44
N LEU A 128 5.85 -7.65 4.79
CA LEU A 128 6.35 -6.56 3.97
C LEU A 128 7.54 -5.91 4.68
N THR A 129 8.67 -5.76 3.99
CA THR A 129 9.86 -5.07 4.51
C THR A 129 10.45 -4.13 3.48
N PHE A 130 10.80 -2.90 3.88
CA PHE A 130 11.55 -1.95 3.07
C PHE A 130 12.18 -0.88 3.97
N GLY A 131 13.38 -0.40 3.62
CA GLY A 131 14.14 0.47 4.53
C GLY A 131 14.26 -0.13 5.94
N ASP A 132 13.89 0.65 6.95
CA ASP A 132 13.85 0.23 8.37
C ASP A 132 12.46 -0.26 8.82
N GLU A 133 11.56 -0.52 7.87
CA GLU A 133 10.18 -0.87 8.15
C GLU A 133 9.90 -2.37 7.99
N ALA A 134 9.09 -2.91 8.89
CA ALA A 134 8.54 -4.25 8.81
C ALA A 134 7.06 -4.23 9.17
N HIS A 135 6.22 -4.76 8.28
CA HIS A 135 4.78 -4.86 8.44
C HIS A 135 4.36 -6.31 8.25
N ILE A 136 3.44 -6.80 9.07
CA ILE A 136 2.85 -8.14 8.91
C ILE A 136 1.35 -7.96 8.85
N VAL A 137 0.75 -8.42 7.76
CA VAL A 137 -0.70 -8.39 7.54
C VAL A 137 -1.18 -9.79 7.17
N SER A 138 -2.47 -10.09 7.34
CA SER A 138 -3.03 -11.33 6.81
C SER A 138 -3.27 -11.21 5.30
N LEU A 139 -3.40 -12.34 4.60
CA LEU A 139 -3.84 -12.35 3.21
C LEU A 139 -5.19 -11.65 3.06
N ALA A 140 -6.13 -11.86 3.99
CA ALA A 140 -7.43 -11.18 3.98
C ALA A 140 -7.30 -9.64 4.01
N VAL A 141 -6.35 -9.10 4.78
CA VAL A 141 -6.06 -7.66 4.79
C VAL A 141 -5.48 -7.20 3.46
N LEU A 142 -4.60 -8.00 2.84
CA LEU A 142 -4.05 -7.67 1.51
C LEU A 142 -5.14 -7.71 0.42
N GLN A 143 -6.09 -8.64 0.51
CA GLN A 143 -7.26 -8.71 -0.36
C GLN A 143 -8.15 -7.47 -0.18
N LEU A 144 -8.45 -7.10 1.08
CA LEU A 144 -9.22 -5.89 1.38
C LEU A 144 -8.50 -4.61 0.95
N TYR A 145 -7.17 -4.57 1.09
CA TYR A 145 -6.35 -3.50 0.53
C TYR A 145 -6.63 -3.37 -0.96
N ILE A 146 -6.52 -4.44 -1.76
CA ILE A 146 -6.79 -4.37 -3.20
C ILE A 146 -8.22 -3.92 -3.50
N GLU A 147 -9.20 -4.32 -2.69
CA GLU A 147 -10.61 -3.94 -2.88
C GLU A 147 -10.91 -2.48 -2.54
N ARG A 148 -10.12 -1.86 -1.66
CA ARG A 148 -10.35 -0.51 -1.13
C ARG A 148 -9.34 0.53 -1.62
N PHE A 149 -8.13 0.11 -1.92
CA PHE A 149 -6.98 0.96 -2.18
C PHE A 149 -6.09 0.32 -3.24
N LEU A 150 -5.75 1.08 -4.28
CA LEU A 150 -4.67 0.71 -5.18
C LEU A 150 -3.63 1.82 -5.21
N VAL A 151 -2.49 1.57 -4.59
CA VAL A 151 -1.32 2.44 -4.70
C VAL A 151 -0.56 2.06 -5.97
N HIS A 152 -0.22 3.04 -6.81
CA HIS A 152 0.51 2.85 -8.06
C HIS A 152 2.00 2.52 -7.80
N VAL A 153 2.23 1.30 -7.32
CA VAL A 153 3.51 0.66 -7.00
C VAL A 153 3.45 -0.77 -7.54
N GLY A 154 4.53 -1.24 -8.15
CA GLY A 154 4.60 -2.64 -8.56
C GLY A 154 4.71 -3.53 -7.32
N TRP A 155 4.00 -4.66 -7.29
CA TRP A 155 4.09 -5.61 -6.19
C TRP A 155 3.89 -7.05 -6.67
N SER A 156 4.41 -8.00 -5.90
CA SER A 156 4.09 -9.43 -6.04
C SER A 156 4.17 -10.10 -4.67
N ILE A 157 3.55 -11.27 -4.52
CA ILE A 157 3.82 -12.12 -3.36
C ILE A 157 4.74 -13.26 -3.75
N GLY A 158 5.63 -13.65 -2.84
CA GLY A 158 6.57 -14.73 -3.06
C GLY A 158 6.74 -15.58 -1.82
N SER A 159 7.30 -16.77 -2.01
CA SER A 159 7.67 -17.65 -0.91
C SER A 159 8.68 -17.00 0.02
N LEU A 160 8.55 -17.28 1.32
CA LEU A 160 9.44 -16.82 2.37
C LEU A 160 10.01 -18.07 3.08
N GLN A 161 11.33 -18.19 3.11
CA GLN A 161 12.00 -19.30 3.79
C GLN A 161 12.79 -18.75 4.98
N GLY A 162 12.61 -19.39 6.15
CA GLY A 162 13.44 -19.13 7.33
C GLY A 162 13.01 -17.95 8.21
N ASP A 163 11.89 -17.28 7.93
CA ASP A 163 11.30 -16.30 8.85
C ASP A 163 10.03 -16.87 9.48
N PRO A 164 10.01 -17.15 10.80
CA PRO A 164 8.85 -17.76 11.46
C PRO A 164 7.67 -16.81 11.62
N ARG A 165 7.82 -15.52 11.31
CA ARG A 165 6.78 -14.51 11.53
C ARG A 165 5.69 -14.53 10.45
N ALA A 166 5.99 -15.05 9.25
CA ALA A 166 5.11 -14.98 8.09
C ALA A 166 5.24 -16.20 7.16
N SER A 167 4.17 -16.49 6.42
CA SER A 167 4.09 -17.58 5.44
C SER A 167 4.62 -17.17 4.06
N ALA A 168 4.51 -15.89 3.73
CA ALA A 168 4.94 -15.34 2.46
C ALA A 168 5.44 -13.90 2.64
N ARG A 169 6.04 -13.36 1.58
CA ARG A 169 6.51 -11.98 1.52
C ARG A 169 5.81 -11.20 0.42
N LEU A 170 5.51 -9.93 0.69
CA LEU A 170 5.08 -8.95 -0.29
C LEU A 170 6.34 -8.22 -0.80
N ASN A 171 6.72 -8.49 -2.04
CA ASN A 171 7.81 -7.80 -2.72
C ASN A 171 7.26 -6.55 -3.37
N LEU A 172 7.96 -5.43 -3.20
CA LEU A 172 7.60 -4.15 -3.83
C LEU A 172 8.66 -3.73 -4.85
N TYR A 173 8.20 -3.11 -5.93
CA TYR A 173 9.00 -2.61 -7.04
C TYR A 173 8.68 -1.15 -7.28
N ARG A 174 9.70 -0.29 -7.16
CA ARG A 174 9.59 1.13 -7.49
C ARG A 174 9.73 1.35 -9.00
N SER A 175 9.20 2.48 -9.46
CA SER A 175 9.29 2.92 -10.86
C SER A 175 10.73 3.19 -11.33
N ASP A 176 11.69 3.40 -10.43
CA ASP A 176 13.11 3.58 -10.74
C ASP A 176 13.91 2.27 -10.79
N GLY A 177 13.22 1.12 -10.78
CA GLY A 177 13.83 -0.21 -10.92
C GLY A 177 14.39 -0.78 -9.61
N VAL A 178 14.28 -0.07 -8.49
CA VAL A 178 14.63 -0.63 -7.18
C VAL A 178 13.51 -1.55 -6.70
N GLY A 179 13.79 -2.85 -6.67
CA GLY A 179 12.97 -3.86 -6.01
C GLY A 179 13.53 -4.20 -4.63
N HIS A 180 12.68 -4.23 -3.61
CA HIS A 180 13.06 -4.78 -2.31
C HIS A 180 12.88 -6.31 -2.33
N GLU A 181 13.83 -6.99 -2.95
CA GLU A 181 14.03 -8.42 -2.72
C GLU A 181 15.12 -8.59 -1.65
N HIS A 182 14.82 -9.35 -0.60
CA HIS A 182 15.87 -9.81 0.31
C HIS A 182 16.85 -10.67 -0.51
N ARG A 183 17.99 -10.08 -0.89
CA ARG A 183 19.08 -10.79 -1.57
C ARG A 183 19.47 -11.98 -0.69
N LYS A 184 19.17 -13.20 -1.15
CA LYS A 184 19.84 -14.41 -0.64
C LYS A 184 21.31 -14.31 -1.05
N GLY A 185 22.20 -14.26 -0.07
CA GLY A 185 23.62 -14.63 -0.21
C GLY A 185 24.48 -13.76 -1.12
N SER A 186 25.08 -12.71 -0.57
CA SER A 186 26.43 -12.31 -0.99
C SER A 186 27.40 -12.96 0.00
N SER A 187 27.78 -14.20 -0.26
CA SER A 187 29.00 -14.76 0.34
C SER A 187 30.19 -14.14 -0.40
N PHE A 188 30.96 -13.32 0.31
CA PHE A 188 32.39 -13.23 0.07
C PHE A 188 33.09 -14.07 1.14
#